data_AF-A0A2S7PE02-F1
#
_entry.id   AF-A0A2S7PE02-F1
#
_cell.length_a   1.000
_cell.length_b   1.000
_cell.length_c   1.000
_cell.angle_alpha   90.00
_cell.angle_beta   90.00
_cell.angle_gamma   90.00
#
_symmetry.space_group_name_H-M   'P 1'
#
loop_
_entity.id
_entity.type
_entity.pdbx_description
1 polymer ?
#
loop_
_entity_poly.entity_id
_entity_poly.type
_entity_poly.pdbx_seq_one_letter_code
_entity_poly.pdbx_strand_id
1 'polypeptide(L)'
;MAEKLEVSAANWRRECVACLEQFKNSKLVSLACHKYCKMCFATLVRSASLASEDQWPVKCCTQFIPSADVLCHISRKQQKKFLQREIEWSTPVNERIYCVAVNCGRFIPRSAIRKNKTCVRCQKCRTNVCTQCLGLWHGKDDCPNEVGLQDALALAESQGWKRCPNCRAMVSKNKGCRIIHCRCGGHFCYVCGNSCPRNGACVCEAAGPAGPAGPAGAVVELRESVEAESENSSEASSALAESIISTSSEETQGLEEIERARIAVDNMRNRQAAEKVSAIYRKYAVARKELDGVHQKQRQLIYARWNRQEKQLSDDLQDAINGLEARAQRALDLATKDYKHRLAYLQNLDEDFLSMEETIMIAEGKVCWADLNRRMISSIPNPYSGKEIAKAKKEIQLQKEGTLGTREEQIEKYTEESRKIAEECNQARDKTRSILDTIYREYEWGLSRIQAAEAQWMDAVMAERQSMLQQMENDDIAYASKTLQ
;
A
#
# COMPACT_ATOMS: atom_id res chain seq x y z
N MET A 1 41.04 41.05 44.99
CA MET A 1 40.69 41.62 43.68
C MET A 1 40.36 40.46 42.77
N ALA A 2 39.09 40.10 42.64
CA ALA A 2 38.23 40.57 41.54
C ALA A 2 38.53 39.87 40.19
N GLU A 3 38.61 38.54 40.21
CA GLU A 3 38.51 37.75 38.98
C GLU A 3 37.03 37.54 38.67
N LYS A 4 36.56 38.15 37.57
CA LYS A 4 35.14 38.16 37.22
C LYS A 4 34.67 36.77 36.81
N LEU A 5 33.63 36.29 37.49
CA LEU A 5 32.73 35.25 36.98
C LEU A 5 31.97 35.77 35.76
N GLU A 6 32.62 35.80 34.59
CA GLU A 6 31.90 35.88 33.33
C GLU A 6 31.20 34.54 33.07
N VAL A 7 29.90 34.50 33.39
CA VAL A 7 28.97 33.45 32.98
C VAL A 7 28.78 33.53 31.46
N SER A 8 29.81 33.11 30.72
CA SER A 8 29.80 33.09 29.26
C SER A 8 28.90 31.94 28.78
N ALA A 9 27.65 32.31 28.50
CA ALA A 9 26.60 31.57 27.81
C ALA A 9 26.88 30.07 27.62
N ALA A 10 26.39 29.26 28.57
CA ALA A 10 26.48 27.80 28.54
C ALA A 10 26.14 27.27 27.15
N ASN A 11 27.15 26.70 26.48
CA ASN A 11 27.08 26.19 25.12
C ASN A 11 26.30 24.86 25.09
N TRP A 12 25.01 24.91 25.44
CA TRP A 12 24.09 23.77 25.50
C TRP A 12 24.01 23.11 24.12
N ARG A 13 24.84 22.08 23.92
CA ARG A 13 24.69 21.15 22.81
C ARG A 13 23.47 20.29 23.09
N ARG A 14 22.65 20.07 22.07
CA ARG A 14 21.52 19.13 22.12
C ARG A 14 21.59 18.19 20.92
N GLU A 15 20.98 17.05 21.10
CA GLU A 15 21.03 15.92 20.18
C GLU A 15 20.04 16.08 19.02
N CYS A 16 20.39 15.53 17.87
CA CYS A 16 19.49 15.36 16.73
C CYS A 16 18.79 14.00 16.81
N VAL A 17 17.46 13.97 16.88
CA VAL A 17 16.68 12.71 17.01
C VAL A 17 16.90 11.70 15.88
N ALA A 18 17.41 12.13 14.72
CA ALA A 18 17.56 11.29 13.53
C ALA A 18 18.98 10.78 13.26
N CYS A 19 20.03 11.39 13.85
CA CYS A 19 21.41 10.93 13.70
C CYS A 19 22.17 10.80 15.02
N LEU A 20 21.53 11.14 16.15
CA LEU A 20 22.06 11.04 17.51
C LEU A 20 23.35 11.86 17.78
N GLU A 21 23.72 12.74 16.84
CA GLU A 21 24.85 13.67 16.97
C GLU A 21 24.46 14.94 17.75
N GLN A 22 25.44 15.51 18.47
CA GLN A 22 25.26 16.72 19.28
C GLN A 22 25.61 18.01 18.53
N PHE A 23 24.67 18.95 18.47
CA PHE A 23 24.83 20.25 17.82
C PHE A 23 24.58 21.42 18.77
N LYS A 24 25.18 22.59 18.50
CA LYS A 24 24.75 23.86 19.13
C LYS A 24 23.28 24.12 18.78
N ASN A 25 22.47 24.60 19.73
CA ASN A 25 21.03 24.87 19.50
C ASN A 25 20.75 25.71 18.24
N SER A 26 21.60 26.67 17.88
CA SER A 26 21.46 27.51 16.66
C SER A 26 21.63 26.77 15.32
N LYS A 27 22.13 25.52 15.34
CA LYS A 27 22.24 24.63 14.17
C LYS A 27 21.13 23.57 14.13
N LEU A 28 20.24 23.53 15.14
CA LEU A 28 19.09 22.64 15.19
C LEU A 28 17.82 23.34 14.70
N VAL A 29 17.00 22.60 13.97
CA VAL A 29 15.58 22.90 13.74
C VAL A 29 14.82 22.34 14.95
N SER A 30 14.06 23.19 15.65
CA SER A 30 13.26 22.78 16.81
C SER A 30 11.80 22.72 16.40
N LEU A 31 11.22 21.53 16.47
CA LEU A 31 9.78 21.31 16.36
C LEU A 31 9.16 21.21 17.76
N ALA A 32 7.83 21.15 17.85
CA ALA A 32 7.13 20.90 19.12
C ALA A 32 7.49 19.53 19.74
N CYS A 33 7.66 18.52 18.89
CA CYS A 33 8.02 17.15 19.26
C CYS A 33 9.52 16.95 19.57
N HIS A 34 10.41 17.39 18.68
CA HIS A 34 11.80 16.93 18.59
C HIS A 34 12.72 17.97 17.94
N LYS A 35 14.04 17.75 18.05
CA LYS A 35 15.07 18.57 17.39
C LYS A 35 15.83 17.79 16.33
N TYR A 36 16.06 18.43 15.19
CA TYR A 36 16.78 17.86 14.04
C TYR A 36 17.95 18.76 13.65
N CYS A 37 19.08 18.19 13.24
CA CYS A 37 20.09 18.96 12.51
C CYS A 37 19.55 19.33 11.13
N LYS A 38 20.06 20.43 10.53
CA LYS A 38 19.57 20.92 9.23
C LYS A 38 19.61 19.86 8.11
N MET A 39 20.60 18.96 8.12
CA MET A 39 20.72 17.90 7.11
C MET A 39 19.69 16.78 7.29
N CYS A 40 19.46 16.33 8.53
CA CYS A 40 18.42 15.35 8.83
C CYS A 40 17.02 15.92 8.57
N PHE A 41 16.76 17.18 8.96
CA PHE A 41 15.49 17.84 8.66
C PHE A 41 15.24 17.97 7.15
N ALA A 42 16.24 18.44 6.39
CA ALA A 42 16.15 18.50 4.94
C ALA A 42 16.00 17.11 4.28
N THR A 43 16.46 16.04 4.94
CA THR A 43 16.28 14.66 4.51
C THR A 43 14.88 14.12 4.81
N LEU A 44 14.32 14.41 5.99
CA LEU A 44 12.93 14.11 6.36
C LEU A 44 11.93 14.76 5.39
N VAL A 45 12.12 16.05 5.09
CA VAL A 45 11.29 16.76 4.11
C VAL A 45 11.50 16.18 2.71
N ARG A 46 12.72 15.74 2.36
CA ARG A 46 13.03 15.15 1.06
C ARG A 46 12.42 13.76 0.88
N SER A 47 12.39 12.89 1.90
CA SER A 47 11.72 11.59 1.81
C SER A 47 10.22 11.78 1.65
N ALA A 48 9.60 12.54 2.56
CA ALA A 48 8.17 12.83 2.53
C ALA A 48 7.68 13.54 1.25
N SER A 49 8.54 14.31 0.55
CA SER A 49 8.18 14.97 -0.72
C SER A 49 8.61 14.25 -2.00
N LEU A 50 9.31 13.11 -1.90
CA LEU A 50 9.80 12.36 -3.08
C LEU A 50 9.47 10.86 -3.10
N ALA A 51 9.19 10.23 -1.95
CA ALA A 51 9.09 8.76 -1.86
C ALA A 51 7.69 8.22 -2.21
N SER A 52 6.64 8.60 -1.47
CA SER A 52 5.26 8.21 -1.77
C SER A 52 4.26 9.24 -1.23
N GLU A 53 3.03 9.19 -1.74
CA GLU A 53 1.92 10.05 -1.29
C GLU A 53 1.49 9.74 0.16
N ASP A 54 1.66 8.49 0.61
CA ASP A 54 1.33 8.02 1.96
C ASP A 54 2.18 8.69 3.06
N GLN A 55 3.34 9.23 2.67
CA GLN A 55 4.25 9.97 3.56
C GLN A 55 3.94 11.48 3.62
N TRP A 56 2.86 11.92 2.98
CA TRP A 56 2.35 13.28 3.02
C TRP A 56 1.15 13.43 3.98
N PRO A 57 0.95 14.58 4.65
CA PRO A 57 1.90 15.67 4.87
C PRO A 57 3.14 15.23 5.66
N VAL A 58 4.19 16.05 5.66
CA VAL A 58 5.41 15.77 6.45
C VAL A 58 5.05 15.72 7.94
N LYS A 59 5.45 14.64 8.63
CA LYS A 59 5.15 14.41 10.05
C LYS A 59 6.42 14.26 10.88
N CYS A 60 6.32 14.66 12.14
CA CYS A 60 7.22 14.25 13.21
C CYS A 60 6.39 13.41 14.19
N CYS A 61 6.74 12.14 14.36
CA CYS A 61 5.92 11.18 15.10
C CYS A 61 4.48 11.18 14.54
N THR A 62 3.49 11.64 15.32
CA THR A 62 2.08 11.74 14.94
C THR A 62 1.65 13.16 14.51
N GLN A 63 2.51 14.17 14.66
CA GLN A 63 2.16 15.58 14.40
C GLN A 63 2.59 16.02 13.00
N PHE A 64 1.68 16.67 12.26
CA PHE A 64 2.01 17.35 11.01
C PHE A 64 2.92 18.56 11.26
N ILE A 65 3.92 18.76 10.40
CA ILE A 65 4.79 19.94 10.44
C ILE A 65 4.18 21.01 9.53
N PRO A 66 3.86 22.22 10.02
CA PRO A 66 3.32 23.30 9.19
C PRO A 66 4.24 23.64 8.00
N SER A 67 3.64 23.88 6.83
CA SER A 67 4.39 24.19 5.61
C SER A 67 5.28 25.43 5.74
N ALA A 68 4.89 26.42 6.57
CA ALA A 68 5.72 27.58 6.88
C ALA A 68 7.06 27.18 7.51
N ASP A 69 7.03 26.34 8.54
CA ASP A 69 8.23 25.87 9.27
C ASP A 69 9.13 25.01 8.36
N VAL A 70 8.51 24.16 7.53
CA VAL A 70 9.23 23.38 6.51
C VAL A 70 9.97 24.30 5.53
N LEU A 71 9.30 25.32 4.99
CA LEU A 71 9.88 26.24 4.01
C LEU A 71 11.04 27.06 4.60
N CYS A 72 10.96 27.47 5.86
CA CYS A 72 12.01 28.22 6.57
C CYS A 72 13.34 27.45 6.72
N HIS A 73 13.32 26.12 6.63
CA HIS A 73 14.47 25.28 6.95
C HIS A 73 15.02 24.43 5.79
N ILE A 74 14.47 24.58 4.58
CA ILE A 74 14.94 23.89 3.35
C ILE A 74 15.45 24.88 2.28
N SER A 75 16.30 24.39 1.38
CA SER A 75 16.87 25.22 0.30
C SER A 75 15.81 25.71 -0.70
N ARG A 76 16.04 26.84 -1.38
CA ARG A 76 15.16 27.36 -2.45
C ARG A 76 14.80 26.32 -3.52
N LYS A 77 15.71 25.38 -3.83
CA LYS A 77 15.50 24.28 -4.79
C LYS A 77 14.53 23.23 -4.24
N GLN A 78 14.57 22.96 -2.93
CA GLN A 78 13.62 22.08 -2.24
C GLN A 78 12.27 22.77 -2.04
N GLN A 79 12.22 24.05 -1.64
CA GLN A 79 10.98 24.83 -1.53
C GLN A 79 10.12 24.73 -2.80
N LYS A 80 10.73 24.92 -3.98
CA LYS A 80 10.03 24.80 -5.27
C LYS A 80 9.46 23.40 -5.54
N LYS A 81 10.13 22.33 -5.08
CA LYS A 81 9.61 20.95 -5.21
C LYS A 81 8.51 20.66 -4.19
N PHE A 82 8.69 21.11 -2.95
CA PHE A 82 7.74 20.96 -1.86
C PHE A 82 6.39 21.59 -2.22
N LEU A 83 6.37 22.87 -2.59
CA LEU A 83 5.16 23.59 -3.00
C LEU A 83 4.46 22.94 -4.21
N GLN A 84 5.24 22.34 -5.12
CA GLN A 84 4.67 21.63 -6.28
C GLN A 84 3.97 20.33 -5.86
N ARG A 85 4.51 19.59 -4.89
CA ARG A 85 3.89 18.40 -4.32
C ARG A 85 2.71 18.72 -3.42
N GLU A 86 2.80 19.80 -2.66
CA GLU A 86 1.71 20.32 -1.83
C GLU A 86 0.46 20.56 -2.68
N ILE A 87 0.57 21.29 -3.79
CA ILE A 87 -0.55 21.54 -4.70
C ILE A 87 -1.04 20.26 -5.40
N GLU A 88 -0.12 19.38 -5.81
CA GLU A 88 -0.43 18.13 -6.49
C GLU A 88 -1.21 17.16 -5.59
N TRP A 89 -0.73 16.93 -4.37
CA TRP A 89 -1.30 15.98 -3.43
C TRP A 89 -2.47 16.54 -2.62
N SER A 90 -2.58 17.87 -2.44
CA SER A 90 -3.81 18.49 -1.93
C SER A 90 -4.95 18.51 -2.96
N THR A 91 -4.66 18.29 -4.25
CA THR A 91 -5.70 18.11 -5.26
C THR A 91 -6.25 16.67 -5.16
N PRO A 92 -7.58 16.46 -5.10
CA PRO A 92 -8.17 15.11 -5.12
C PRO A 92 -7.75 14.30 -6.35
N VAL A 93 -7.52 12.99 -6.21
CA VAL A 93 -6.94 12.12 -7.27
C VAL A 93 -7.72 12.21 -8.59
N ASN A 94 -9.05 12.19 -8.52
CA ASN A 94 -9.98 12.34 -9.65
C ASN A 94 -9.95 13.71 -10.33
N GLU A 95 -9.35 14.73 -9.71
CA GLU A 95 -9.23 16.08 -10.23
C GLU A 95 -7.84 16.40 -10.83
N ARG A 96 -6.85 15.53 -10.61
CA ARG A 96 -5.45 15.74 -11.05
C ARG A 96 -5.33 15.58 -12.56
N ILE A 97 -4.63 16.52 -13.20
CA ILE A 97 -4.29 16.46 -14.62
C ILE A 97 -2.79 16.25 -14.78
N TYR A 98 -2.40 15.22 -15.51
CA TYR A 98 -1.01 14.91 -15.83
C TYR A 98 -0.72 15.11 -17.31
N CYS A 99 0.51 15.53 -17.63
CA CYS A 99 0.93 15.68 -19.00
C CYS A 99 1.20 14.32 -19.67
N VAL A 100 0.36 13.96 -20.64
CA VAL A 100 0.38 12.70 -21.42
C VAL A 100 1.64 12.42 -22.24
N ALA A 101 2.50 13.41 -22.48
CA ALA A 101 3.76 13.19 -23.17
C ALA A 101 4.66 12.25 -22.35
N VAL A 102 5.07 11.12 -22.97
CA VAL A 102 5.78 9.98 -22.35
C VAL A 102 6.94 10.41 -21.44
N ASN A 103 7.78 11.34 -21.89
CA ASN A 103 8.96 11.81 -21.14
C ASN A 103 8.67 13.04 -20.23
N CYS A 104 7.40 13.41 -20.04
CA CYS A 104 7.01 14.58 -19.28
C CYS A 104 6.39 14.25 -17.92
N GLY A 105 5.29 13.47 -17.90
CA GLY A 105 4.58 13.00 -16.69
C GLY A 105 4.19 14.09 -15.69
N ARG A 106 4.15 15.36 -16.12
CA ARG A 106 4.13 16.50 -15.22
C ARG A 106 2.72 16.86 -14.79
N PHE A 107 2.46 16.97 -13.49
CA PHE A 107 1.22 17.53 -12.95
C PHE A 107 0.98 18.95 -13.45
N ILE A 108 -0.26 19.21 -13.88
CA ILE A 108 -0.76 20.50 -14.40
C ILE A 108 -1.84 20.99 -13.42
N PRO A 109 -1.60 22.08 -12.67
CA PRO A 109 -2.59 22.59 -11.71
C PRO A 109 -3.80 23.17 -12.44
N ARG A 110 -5.00 22.99 -11.87
CA ARG A 110 -6.26 23.49 -12.44
C ARG A 110 -6.27 25.02 -12.63
N SER A 111 -5.51 25.77 -11.84
CA SER A 111 -5.30 27.23 -12.01
C SER A 111 -4.62 27.62 -13.34
N ALA A 112 -3.96 26.70 -14.03
CA ALA A 112 -3.42 26.91 -15.38
C ALA A 112 -4.47 26.73 -16.50
N ILE A 113 -5.65 26.21 -16.18
CA ILE A 113 -6.76 26.05 -17.12
C ILE A 113 -7.51 27.39 -17.20
N ARG A 114 -7.65 27.95 -18.41
CA ARG A 114 -8.49 29.13 -18.62
C ARG A 114 -9.96 28.71 -18.55
N LYS A 115 -10.79 29.50 -17.87
CA LYS A 115 -12.24 29.30 -17.80
C LYS A 115 -12.81 29.02 -19.21
N ASN A 116 -13.69 28.02 -19.31
CA ASN A 116 -14.36 27.58 -20.52
C ASN A 116 -13.43 27.06 -21.65
N LYS A 117 -12.28 26.46 -21.33
CA LYS A 117 -11.44 25.73 -22.28
C LYS A 117 -11.26 24.27 -21.89
N THR A 118 -11.55 23.37 -22.83
CA THR A 118 -11.32 21.91 -22.73
C THR A 118 -9.86 21.50 -23.00
N CYS A 119 -8.94 22.46 -23.10
CA CYS A 119 -7.55 22.26 -23.48
C CYS A 119 -6.62 23.03 -22.54
N VAL A 120 -5.60 22.34 -22.02
CA VAL A 120 -4.55 22.93 -21.18
C VAL A 120 -3.16 22.64 -21.76
N ARG A 121 -2.28 23.65 -21.73
CA ARG A 121 -0.91 23.54 -22.25
C ARG A 121 0.07 23.24 -21.11
N CYS A 122 0.81 22.14 -21.22
CA CYS A 122 1.85 21.79 -20.28
C CYS A 122 2.99 22.82 -20.27
N GLN A 123 3.30 23.40 -19.12
CA GLN A 123 4.34 24.43 -18.99
C GLN A 123 5.78 23.90 -19.16
N LYS A 124 6.00 22.57 -19.04
CA LYS A 124 7.32 21.93 -19.22
C LYS A 124 7.63 21.63 -20.69
N CYS A 125 6.79 20.83 -21.35
CA CYS A 125 7.04 20.34 -22.72
C CYS A 125 6.15 20.99 -23.79
N ARG A 126 5.27 21.94 -23.43
CA ARG A 126 4.35 22.66 -24.32
C ARG A 126 3.27 21.81 -25.01
N THR A 127 3.18 20.51 -24.73
CA THR A 127 2.11 19.60 -25.17
C THR A 127 0.74 20.08 -24.69
N ASN A 128 -0.26 19.97 -25.55
CA ASN A 128 -1.66 20.27 -25.23
C ASN A 128 -2.38 18.99 -24.78
N VAL A 129 -3.09 19.08 -23.66
CA VAL A 129 -3.83 17.98 -23.02
C VAL A 129 -5.31 18.34 -23.00
N CYS A 130 -6.17 17.37 -23.32
CA CYS A 130 -7.62 17.53 -23.15
C CYS A 130 -7.99 17.45 -21.66
N THR A 131 -8.76 18.40 -21.15
CA THR A 131 -9.15 18.42 -19.72
C THR A 131 -10.36 17.54 -19.42
N GLN A 132 -10.98 16.92 -20.44
CA GLN A 132 -12.11 15.99 -20.30
C GLN A 132 -11.61 14.53 -20.26
N CYS A 133 -11.04 14.00 -21.35
CA CYS A 133 -10.51 12.63 -21.39
C CYS A 133 -9.11 12.46 -20.77
N LEU A 134 -8.48 13.56 -20.32
CA LEU A 134 -7.07 13.59 -19.86
C LEU A 134 -6.04 13.12 -20.92
N GLY A 135 -6.46 12.96 -22.18
CA GLY A 135 -5.65 12.52 -23.31
C GLY A 135 -4.94 13.64 -24.07
N LEU A 136 -4.34 13.30 -25.21
CA LEU A 136 -3.83 14.29 -26.17
C LEU A 136 -4.97 15.20 -26.66
N TRP A 137 -4.68 16.49 -26.87
CA TRP A 137 -5.68 17.43 -27.35
C TRP A 137 -6.08 17.16 -28.81
N HIS A 138 -7.36 16.89 -29.03
CA HIS A 138 -7.98 16.47 -30.31
C HIS A 138 -8.68 17.62 -31.07
N GLY A 139 -8.48 18.88 -30.67
CA GLY A 139 -8.86 20.04 -31.48
C GLY A 139 -10.38 20.25 -31.60
N LYS A 140 -10.96 19.89 -32.74
CA LYS A 140 -12.41 19.96 -33.01
C LYS A 140 -13.08 18.58 -33.08
N ASP A 141 -12.29 17.51 -32.94
CA ASP A 141 -12.84 16.17 -32.88
C ASP A 141 -13.49 15.91 -31.52
N ASP A 142 -14.44 14.98 -31.48
CA ASP A 142 -15.17 14.64 -30.26
C ASP A 142 -14.24 13.98 -29.24
N CYS A 143 -14.57 14.13 -27.96
CA CYS A 143 -13.76 13.58 -26.89
C CYS A 143 -14.00 12.06 -26.76
N PRO A 144 -12.97 11.19 -26.81
CA PRO A 144 -13.17 9.74 -26.81
C PRO A 144 -13.79 9.19 -25.51
N ASN A 145 -13.67 9.93 -24.39
CA ASN A 145 -14.25 9.58 -23.09
C ASN A 145 -15.36 10.57 -22.66
N GLU A 146 -16.08 11.20 -23.60
CA GLU A 146 -17.30 11.94 -23.24
C GLU A 146 -18.42 10.96 -22.83
N VAL A 147 -18.62 10.84 -21.52
CA VAL A 147 -19.67 10.01 -20.90
C VAL A 147 -21.04 10.43 -21.44
N GLY A 148 -21.81 9.46 -21.94
CA GLY A 148 -23.12 9.70 -22.57
C GLY A 148 -23.07 10.09 -24.05
N LEU A 149 -21.90 10.35 -24.66
CA LEU A 149 -21.83 10.63 -26.11
C LEU A 149 -22.17 9.38 -26.94
N GLN A 150 -21.71 8.19 -26.53
CA GLN A 150 -22.06 6.93 -27.20
C GLN A 150 -23.55 6.60 -27.05
N ASP A 151 -24.12 6.78 -25.86
CA ASP A 151 -25.56 6.57 -25.64
C ASP A 151 -26.40 7.56 -26.45
N ALA A 152 -25.97 8.83 -26.54
CA ALA A 152 -26.60 9.84 -27.37
C ALA A 152 -26.43 9.58 -28.87
N LEU A 153 -25.33 8.95 -29.31
CA LEU A 153 -25.12 8.50 -30.69
C LEU A 153 -26.02 7.31 -31.04
N ALA A 154 -26.11 6.30 -30.16
CA ALA A 154 -27.01 5.15 -30.33
C ALA A 154 -28.50 5.57 -30.31
N LEU A 155 -28.88 6.48 -29.41
CA LEU A 155 -30.21 7.08 -29.40
C LEU A 155 -30.46 7.88 -30.68
N ALA A 156 -29.50 8.70 -31.12
CA ALA A 156 -29.60 9.43 -32.38
C ALA A 156 -29.76 8.50 -33.59
N GLU A 157 -29.05 7.37 -33.63
CA GLU A 157 -29.19 6.36 -34.68
C GLU A 157 -30.58 5.71 -34.67
N SER A 158 -31.07 5.26 -33.50
CA SER A 158 -32.41 4.67 -33.38
C SER A 158 -33.55 5.65 -33.72
N GLN A 159 -33.35 6.95 -33.51
CA GLN A 159 -34.29 8.03 -33.83
C GLN A 159 -34.07 8.65 -35.22
N GLY A 160 -33.11 8.16 -36.00
CA GLY A 160 -32.79 8.68 -37.33
C GLY A 160 -32.27 10.13 -37.33
N TRP A 161 -31.69 10.60 -36.22
CA TRP A 161 -31.07 11.92 -36.09
C TRP A 161 -29.70 11.96 -36.78
N LYS A 162 -29.30 13.13 -37.30
CA LYS A 162 -28.01 13.31 -37.99
C LYS A 162 -27.22 14.46 -37.40
N ARG A 163 -25.90 14.30 -37.30
CA ARG A 163 -24.99 15.37 -36.87
C ARG A 163 -24.70 16.32 -38.02
N CYS A 164 -24.70 17.62 -37.75
CA CYS A 164 -24.25 18.60 -38.74
C CYS A 164 -22.73 18.45 -38.98
N PRO A 165 -22.24 18.32 -40.22
CA PRO A 165 -20.81 18.12 -40.50
C PRO A 165 -19.92 19.33 -40.12
N ASN A 166 -20.51 20.53 -39.96
CA ASN A 166 -19.74 21.75 -39.63
C ASN A 166 -19.60 22.01 -38.12
N CYS A 167 -20.66 21.78 -37.33
CA CYS A 167 -20.66 22.07 -35.88
C CYS A 167 -20.92 20.84 -34.99
N ARG A 168 -21.11 19.66 -35.58
CA ARG A 168 -21.43 18.37 -34.93
C ARG A 168 -22.65 18.34 -34.00
N ALA A 169 -23.48 19.38 -33.98
CA ALA A 169 -24.76 19.38 -33.27
C ALA A 169 -25.70 18.30 -33.83
N MET A 170 -26.42 17.62 -32.95
CA MET A 170 -27.51 16.70 -33.32
C MET A 170 -28.67 17.48 -33.93
N VAL A 171 -29.21 16.97 -35.03
CA VAL A 171 -30.38 17.53 -35.70
C VAL A 171 -31.37 16.41 -35.98
N SER A 172 -32.59 16.57 -35.48
CA SER A 172 -33.75 15.76 -35.89
C SER A 172 -34.43 16.38 -37.11
N LYS A 173 -35.03 15.54 -37.95
CA LYS A 173 -35.84 15.97 -39.10
C LYS A 173 -37.28 15.51 -38.92
N ASN A 174 -38.20 16.47 -38.78
CA ASN A 174 -39.61 16.14 -38.57
C ASN A 174 -40.33 15.83 -39.90
N LYS A 175 -40.30 16.75 -40.88
CA LYS A 175 -40.85 16.59 -42.25
C LYS A 175 -40.08 17.48 -43.25
N GLY A 176 -40.25 17.26 -44.56
CA GLY A 176 -39.79 18.19 -45.61
C GLY A 176 -38.46 17.85 -46.30
N CYS A 177 -37.76 18.88 -46.78
CA CYS A 177 -36.61 18.78 -47.70
C CYS A 177 -35.46 17.87 -47.21
N ARG A 178 -34.72 17.29 -48.15
CA ARG A 178 -33.50 16.49 -47.90
C ARG A 178 -32.33 17.33 -47.38
N ILE A 179 -32.27 18.62 -47.74
CA ILE A 179 -31.19 19.53 -47.36
C ILE A 179 -31.58 20.31 -46.12
N ILE A 180 -30.72 20.29 -45.11
CA ILE A 180 -30.93 20.87 -43.79
C ILE A 180 -30.00 22.06 -43.59
N HIS A 181 -30.61 23.18 -43.20
CA HIS A 181 -29.93 24.40 -42.80
C HIS A 181 -29.70 24.33 -41.29
N CYS A 182 -28.46 24.12 -40.85
CA CYS A 182 -28.14 24.08 -39.43
C CYS A 182 -28.07 25.50 -38.84
N ARG A 183 -28.36 25.63 -37.54
CA ARG A 183 -28.25 26.90 -36.78
C ARG A 183 -26.85 27.52 -36.80
N CYS A 184 -25.82 26.77 -37.17
CA CYS A 184 -24.45 27.26 -37.38
C CYS A 184 -24.21 27.91 -38.77
N GLY A 185 -25.24 27.99 -39.63
CA GLY A 185 -25.13 28.47 -41.01
C GLY A 185 -24.63 27.44 -42.04
N GLY A 186 -24.20 26.25 -41.58
CA GLY A 186 -23.85 25.13 -42.46
C GLY A 186 -25.07 24.46 -43.07
N HIS A 187 -24.91 23.92 -44.29
CA HIS A 187 -25.97 23.24 -45.05
C HIS A 187 -25.51 21.80 -45.32
N PHE A 188 -26.36 20.80 -45.11
CA PHE A 188 -25.99 19.39 -45.30
C PHE A 188 -27.18 18.51 -45.71
N CYS A 189 -26.88 17.40 -46.35
CA CYS A 189 -27.87 16.40 -46.74
C CYS A 189 -28.21 15.48 -45.55
N TYR A 190 -29.49 15.34 -45.22
CA TYR A 190 -29.93 14.47 -44.13
C TYR A 190 -29.85 12.96 -44.48
N VAL A 191 -29.83 12.61 -45.77
CA VAL A 191 -29.75 11.22 -46.22
C VAL A 191 -28.30 10.70 -46.10
N CYS A 192 -27.33 11.42 -46.67
CA CYS A 192 -25.91 10.99 -46.67
C CYS A 192 -25.02 11.69 -45.63
N GLY A 193 -25.55 12.62 -44.82
CA GLY A 193 -24.81 13.35 -43.78
C GLY A 193 -23.83 14.44 -44.28
N ASN A 194 -23.45 14.41 -45.56
CA ASN A 194 -22.41 15.26 -46.12
C ASN A 194 -22.85 16.72 -46.31
N SER A 195 -21.88 17.64 -46.20
CA SER A 195 -22.05 19.08 -46.47
C SER A 195 -22.51 19.31 -47.91
N CYS A 196 -23.38 20.30 -48.15
CA CYS A 196 -23.94 20.60 -49.46
C CYS A 196 -23.99 22.11 -49.71
N PRO A 197 -23.88 22.57 -50.97
CA PRO A 197 -24.16 23.96 -51.32
C PRO A 197 -25.65 24.31 -51.11
N ARG A 198 -25.94 25.60 -50.82
CA ARG A 198 -27.31 26.09 -50.52
C ARG A 198 -28.32 25.86 -51.66
N ASN A 199 -27.85 25.76 -52.90
CA ASN A 199 -28.70 25.51 -54.08
C ASN A 199 -29.26 24.08 -54.18
N GLY A 200 -28.99 23.20 -53.20
CA GLY A 200 -29.68 21.93 -53.03
C GLY A 200 -29.15 20.77 -53.86
N ALA A 201 -28.13 20.99 -54.68
CA ALA A 201 -27.45 19.92 -55.41
C ALA A 201 -26.69 19.00 -54.44
N CYS A 202 -27.12 17.74 -54.34
CA CYS A 202 -26.41 16.69 -53.59
C CYS A 202 -26.45 15.38 -54.38
N VAL A 203 -25.30 14.95 -54.87
CA VAL A 203 -25.14 13.67 -55.54
C VAL A 203 -25.13 12.57 -54.48
N CYS A 204 -26.17 11.74 -54.41
CA CYS A 204 -26.10 10.45 -53.73
C CYS A 204 -27.05 9.45 -54.40
N GLU A 205 -26.61 8.20 -54.46
CA GLU A 205 -27.31 7.08 -55.08
C GLU A 205 -28.18 6.37 -54.04
N ALA A 206 -29.43 6.81 -53.91
CA ALA A 206 -30.46 6.10 -53.15
C ALA A 206 -31.85 6.55 -53.58
N ALA A 207 -32.53 5.74 -54.39
CA ALA A 207 -33.94 5.88 -54.71
C ALA A 207 -34.61 4.49 -54.72
N GLY A 208 -35.55 4.29 -53.80
CA GLY A 208 -36.42 3.12 -53.68
C GLY A 208 -37.64 3.54 -52.85
N PRO A 209 -38.87 3.17 -53.23
CA PRO A 209 -40.08 3.85 -52.75
C PRO A 209 -40.53 3.40 -51.35
N ALA A 210 -41.44 4.18 -50.78
CA ALA A 210 -41.89 4.06 -49.40
C ALA A 210 -42.93 2.96 -49.15
N GLY A 211 -42.89 2.39 -47.94
CA GLY A 211 -44.02 1.70 -47.29
C GLY A 211 -43.57 0.73 -46.19
N PRO A 212 -44.42 0.39 -45.19
CA PRO A 212 -45.73 0.96 -44.86
C PRO A 212 -45.77 1.65 -43.47
N ALA A 213 -46.78 2.49 -43.25
CA ALA A 213 -47.21 2.91 -41.92
C ALA A 213 -48.37 2.02 -41.42
N GLY A 214 -48.58 1.96 -40.11
CA GLY A 214 -49.58 1.09 -39.46
C GLY A 214 -51.06 1.49 -39.70
N PRO A 215 -52.00 0.64 -39.23
CA PRO A 215 -53.39 0.63 -39.73
C PRO A 215 -54.35 1.54 -38.96
N ALA A 216 -55.36 2.07 -39.66
CA ALA A 216 -56.59 2.60 -39.07
C ALA A 216 -57.73 2.70 -40.10
N GLY A 217 -58.90 2.15 -39.78
CA GLY A 217 -60.19 2.72 -40.20
C GLY A 217 -60.98 2.08 -41.36
N ALA A 218 -62.14 1.54 -40.99
CA ALA A 218 -63.42 1.48 -41.70
C ALA A 218 -63.60 0.61 -42.98
N VAL A 219 -64.30 -0.53 -42.93
CA VAL A 219 -65.77 -0.87 -42.98
C VAL A 219 -66.50 -0.69 -44.33
N VAL A 220 -67.33 -1.69 -44.67
CA VAL A 220 -68.56 -1.70 -45.53
C VAL A 220 -68.47 -2.27 -46.97
N GLU A 221 -69.15 -3.42 -47.16
CA GLU A 221 -69.87 -3.96 -48.36
C GLU A 221 -69.12 -4.22 -49.69
N LEU A 222 -69.56 -5.11 -50.61
CA LEU A 222 -70.76 -5.98 -50.68
C LEU A 222 -70.41 -7.32 -51.42
N ARG A 223 -71.26 -8.35 -51.31
CA ARG A 223 -71.15 -9.67 -52.00
C ARG A 223 -72.10 -9.77 -53.19
N GLU A 224 -71.74 -10.57 -54.20
CA GLU A 224 -72.57 -11.39 -55.13
C GLU A 224 -71.57 -12.09 -56.10
N SER A 225 -71.68 -13.32 -56.59
CA SER A 225 -72.55 -14.51 -56.38
C SER A 225 -71.69 -15.78 -56.70
N VAL A 226 -72.11 -17.06 -56.74
CA VAL A 226 -73.41 -17.77 -56.72
C VAL A 226 -73.20 -19.18 -56.10
N GLU A 227 -74.26 -19.87 -55.67
CA GLU A 227 -74.31 -21.33 -55.47
C GLU A 227 -75.64 -21.91 -55.99
N ALA A 228 -75.60 -23.11 -56.59
CA ALA A 228 -76.69 -24.08 -56.83
C ALA A 228 -76.15 -25.23 -57.72
N GLU A 229 -76.46 -26.53 -57.54
CA GLU A 229 -77.06 -27.26 -56.41
C GLU A 229 -76.87 -28.79 -56.64
N SER A 230 -77.29 -29.59 -55.66
CA SER A 230 -77.80 -30.98 -55.76
C SER A 230 -76.90 -32.19 -55.44
N GLU A 231 -77.50 -33.05 -54.61
CA GLU A 231 -77.12 -34.37 -54.12
C GLU A 231 -77.31 -35.44 -55.25
N ASN A 232 -76.98 -36.74 -55.19
CA ASN A 232 -76.84 -37.71 -54.11
C ASN A 232 -76.24 -39.02 -54.71
N SER A 233 -75.41 -39.79 -54.00
CA SER A 233 -75.36 -41.28 -54.14
C SER A 233 -74.53 -41.97 -53.04
N SER A 234 -75.13 -42.98 -52.41
CA SER A 234 -74.67 -43.60 -51.16
C SER A 234 -73.84 -44.88 -51.34
N GLU A 235 -72.95 -44.94 -52.34
CA GLU A 235 -72.08 -46.11 -52.59
C GLU A 235 -70.58 -45.79 -52.56
N ALA A 236 -70.21 -44.55 -52.22
CA ALA A 236 -68.81 -44.15 -52.03
C ALA A 236 -68.29 -44.37 -50.59
N SER A 237 -69.12 -44.84 -49.64
CA SER A 237 -68.74 -44.81 -48.20
C SER A 237 -67.81 -45.95 -47.74
N SER A 238 -67.69 -47.06 -48.49
CA SER A 238 -66.79 -48.18 -48.15
C SER A 238 -65.39 -47.95 -48.73
N ALA A 239 -65.30 -47.68 -50.04
CA ALA A 239 -64.03 -47.40 -50.71
C ALA A 239 -63.41 -46.07 -50.23
N LEU A 240 -64.22 -45.06 -49.91
CA LEU A 240 -63.73 -43.82 -49.29
C LEU A 240 -63.29 -44.06 -47.84
N ALA A 241 -63.95 -44.95 -47.08
CA ALA A 241 -63.48 -45.31 -45.74
C ALA A 241 -62.14 -46.08 -45.79
N GLU A 242 -61.95 -47.05 -46.69
CA GLU A 242 -60.66 -47.74 -46.87
C GLU A 242 -59.56 -46.80 -47.40
N SER A 243 -59.92 -45.86 -48.28
CA SER A 243 -59.02 -44.79 -48.74
C SER A 243 -58.66 -43.82 -47.61
N ILE A 244 -59.61 -43.42 -46.77
CA ILE A 244 -59.37 -42.57 -45.57
C ILE A 244 -58.58 -43.33 -44.51
N ILE A 245 -58.78 -44.64 -44.33
CA ILE A 245 -58.00 -45.47 -43.41
C ILE A 245 -56.55 -45.61 -43.93
N SER A 246 -56.34 -45.84 -45.23
CA SER A 246 -54.99 -45.89 -45.80
C SER A 246 -54.29 -44.52 -45.74
N THR A 247 -54.96 -43.44 -46.14
CA THR A 247 -54.37 -42.08 -46.08
C THR A 247 -54.16 -41.62 -44.63
N SER A 248 -55.04 -41.93 -43.68
CA SER A 248 -54.78 -41.64 -42.26
C SER A 248 -53.69 -42.52 -41.65
N SER A 249 -53.47 -43.74 -42.16
CA SER A 249 -52.32 -44.59 -41.83
C SER A 249 -51.00 -44.00 -42.37
N GLU A 250 -51.01 -43.46 -43.59
CA GLU A 250 -49.85 -42.77 -44.17
C GLU A 250 -49.58 -41.42 -43.50
N GLU A 251 -50.62 -40.65 -43.15
CA GLU A 251 -50.52 -39.40 -42.38
C GLU A 251 -50.01 -39.66 -40.96
N THR A 252 -50.48 -40.72 -40.28
CA THR A 252 -49.98 -41.07 -38.94
C THR A 252 -48.54 -41.58 -39.00
N GLN A 253 -48.16 -42.38 -39.98
CA GLN A 253 -46.75 -42.77 -40.21
C GLN A 253 -45.86 -41.56 -40.50
N GLY A 254 -46.32 -40.61 -41.32
CA GLY A 254 -45.61 -39.36 -41.60
C GLY A 254 -45.46 -38.46 -40.36
N LEU A 255 -46.49 -38.36 -39.52
CA LEU A 255 -46.45 -37.64 -38.25
C LEU A 255 -45.47 -38.28 -37.25
N GLU A 256 -45.47 -39.61 -37.13
CA GLU A 256 -44.46 -40.32 -36.34
C GLU A 256 -43.04 -40.07 -36.86
N GLU A 257 -42.84 -40.01 -38.17
CA GLU A 257 -41.54 -39.80 -38.78
C GLU A 257 -41.02 -38.36 -38.58
N ILE A 258 -41.91 -37.38 -38.64
CA ILE A 258 -41.64 -35.98 -38.24
C ILE A 258 -41.27 -35.91 -36.76
N GLU A 259 -41.95 -36.65 -35.88
CA GLU A 259 -41.66 -36.66 -34.45
C GLU A 259 -40.34 -37.39 -34.12
N ARG A 260 -40.05 -38.52 -34.79
CA ARG A 260 -38.72 -39.18 -34.77
C ARG A 260 -37.61 -38.21 -35.20
N ALA A 261 -37.84 -37.41 -36.24
CA ALA A 261 -36.88 -36.41 -36.70
C ALA A 261 -36.68 -35.26 -35.71
N ARG A 262 -37.75 -34.75 -35.07
CA ARG A 262 -37.66 -33.74 -33.99
C ARG A 262 -36.85 -34.24 -32.81
N ILE A 263 -37.17 -35.44 -32.31
CA ILE A 263 -36.44 -36.09 -31.21
C ILE A 263 -34.96 -36.28 -31.58
N ALA A 264 -34.63 -36.62 -32.83
CA ALA A 264 -33.24 -36.72 -33.29
C ALA A 264 -32.51 -35.36 -33.27
N VAL A 265 -33.16 -34.29 -33.74
CA VAL A 265 -32.59 -32.92 -33.73
C VAL A 265 -32.37 -32.42 -32.30
N ASP A 266 -33.32 -32.62 -31.40
CA ASP A 266 -33.18 -32.18 -30.00
C ASP A 266 -32.13 -33.01 -29.25
N ASN A 267 -32.02 -34.32 -29.54
CA ASN A 267 -30.91 -35.12 -29.04
C ASN A 267 -29.53 -34.64 -29.54
N MET A 268 -29.44 -34.16 -30.79
CA MET A 268 -28.20 -33.54 -31.31
C MET A 268 -27.88 -32.21 -30.61
N ARG A 269 -28.88 -31.34 -30.41
CA ARG A 269 -28.74 -30.08 -29.64
C ARG A 269 -28.28 -30.35 -28.20
N ASN A 270 -28.90 -31.34 -27.53
CA ASN A 270 -28.55 -31.74 -26.17
C ASN A 270 -27.12 -32.29 -26.05
N ARG A 271 -26.62 -33.04 -27.06
CA ARG A 271 -25.21 -33.46 -27.10
C ARG A 271 -24.26 -32.26 -27.23
N GLN A 272 -24.56 -31.33 -28.14
CA GLN A 272 -23.76 -30.10 -28.30
C GLN A 272 -23.80 -29.21 -27.04
N ALA A 273 -24.92 -29.20 -26.30
CA ALA A 273 -25.03 -28.55 -25.00
C ALA A 273 -24.11 -29.20 -23.96
N ALA A 274 -24.20 -30.53 -23.82
CA ALA A 274 -23.37 -31.29 -22.90
C ALA A 274 -21.87 -31.12 -23.20
N GLU A 275 -21.46 -31.11 -24.47
CA GLU A 275 -20.07 -30.88 -24.87
C GLU A 275 -19.57 -29.48 -24.51
N LYS A 276 -20.36 -28.43 -24.78
CA LYS A 276 -20.03 -27.04 -24.41
C LYS A 276 -19.93 -26.86 -22.90
N VAL A 277 -20.90 -27.38 -22.14
CA VAL A 277 -20.90 -27.36 -20.66
C VAL A 277 -19.71 -28.15 -20.11
N SER A 278 -19.38 -29.31 -20.68
CA SER A 278 -18.19 -30.10 -20.32
C SER A 278 -16.88 -29.34 -20.58
N ALA A 279 -16.80 -28.56 -21.66
CA ALA A 279 -15.66 -27.71 -21.94
C ALA A 279 -15.53 -26.54 -20.94
N ILE A 280 -16.65 -25.95 -20.51
CA ILE A 280 -16.69 -24.92 -19.46
C ILE A 280 -16.18 -25.50 -18.13
N TYR A 281 -16.69 -26.66 -17.69
CA TYR A 281 -16.19 -27.32 -16.48
C TYR A 281 -14.66 -27.58 -16.54
N ARG A 282 -14.12 -28.02 -17.69
CA ARG A 282 -12.67 -28.18 -17.87
C ARG A 282 -11.90 -26.86 -17.72
N LYS A 283 -12.39 -25.77 -18.33
CA LYS A 283 -11.81 -24.42 -18.22
C LYS A 283 -11.74 -23.97 -16.76
N TYR A 284 -12.84 -24.06 -16.02
CA TYR A 284 -12.90 -23.61 -14.62
C TYR A 284 -12.21 -24.56 -13.64
N ALA A 285 -12.09 -25.86 -13.94
CA ALA A 285 -11.24 -26.78 -13.18
C ALA A 285 -9.76 -26.40 -13.25
N VAL A 286 -9.25 -26.00 -14.44
CA VAL A 286 -7.88 -25.48 -14.58
C VAL A 286 -7.72 -24.17 -13.80
N ALA A 287 -8.66 -23.22 -13.98
CA ALA A 287 -8.61 -21.94 -13.28
C ALA A 287 -8.61 -22.06 -11.75
N ARG A 288 -9.43 -22.98 -11.19
CA ARG A 288 -9.43 -23.29 -9.74
C ARG A 288 -8.06 -23.78 -9.28
N LYS A 289 -7.45 -24.73 -10.00
CA LYS A 289 -6.12 -25.26 -9.67
C LYS A 289 -5.01 -24.20 -9.71
N GLU A 290 -5.06 -23.28 -10.67
CA GLU A 290 -4.12 -22.16 -10.76
C GLU A 290 -4.33 -21.15 -9.61
N LEU A 291 -5.60 -20.84 -9.30
CA LEU A 291 -5.99 -19.97 -8.19
C LEU A 291 -5.53 -20.54 -6.84
N ASP A 292 -5.72 -21.84 -6.60
CA ASP A 292 -5.24 -22.51 -5.39
C ASP A 292 -3.70 -22.48 -5.30
N GLY A 293 -2.99 -22.57 -6.43
CA GLY A 293 -1.55 -22.37 -6.49
C GLY A 293 -1.10 -20.93 -6.15
N VAL A 294 -1.89 -19.92 -6.52
CA VAL A 294 -1.67 -18.51 -6.10
C VAL A 294 -1.96 -18.36 -4.60
N HIS A 295 -3.05 -18.95 -4.11
CA HIS A 295 -3.43 -18.96 -2.70
C HIS A 295 -2.35 -19.59 -1.81
N GLN A 296 -1.83 -20.75 -2.20
CA GLN A 296 -0.75 -21.42 -1.49
C GLN A 296 0.51 -20.54 -1.40
N LYS A 297 0.92 -19.92 -2.51
CA LYS A 297 2.09 -19.01 -2.55
C LYS A 297 1.88 -17.78 -1.66
N GLN A 298 0.69 -17.17 -1.70
CA GLN A 298 0.37 -16.02 -0.86
C GLN A 298 0.42 -16.38 0.63
N ARG A 299 -0.17 -17.53 1.01
CA ARG A 299 -0.10 -18.07 2.38
C ARG A 299 1.34 -18.34 2.83
N GLN A 300 2.17 -18.93 1.98
CA GLN A 300 3.60 -19.15 2.25
C GLN A 300 4.38 -17.84 2.47
N LEU A 301 4.13 -16.81 1.66
CA LEU A 301 4.79 -15.50 1.82
C LEU A 301 4.39 -14.81 3.13
N ILE A 302 3.13 -14.94 3.54
CA ILE A 302 2.61 -14.41 4.81
C ILE A 302 3.27 -15.12 6.00
N TYR A 303 3.25 -16.46 6.06
CA TYR A 303 3.94 -17.22 7.11
C TYR A 303 5.45 -16.91 7.14
N ALA A 304 6.12 -16.86 5.99
CA ALA A 304 7.54 -16.54 5.92
C ALA A 304 7.85 -15.12 6.47
N ARG A 305 6.92 -14.17 6.35
CA ARG A 305 7.04 -12.85 6.98
C ARG A 305 6.84 -12.93 8.49
N TRP A 306 5.82 -13.65 8.96
CA TRP A 306 5.57 -13.82 10.39
C TRP A 306 6.75 -14.46 11.12
N ASN A 307 7.29 -15.56 10.59
CA ASN A 307 8.46 -16.23 11.17
C ASN A 307 9.70 -15.31 11.22
N ARG A 308 9.84 -14.36 10.28
CA ARG A 308 10.91 -13.35 10.34
C ARG A 308 10.65 -12.30 11.43
N GLN A 309 9.41 -11.88 11.64
CA GLN A 309 9.04 -10.91 12.67
C GLN A 309 9.17 -11.51 14.08
N GLU A 310 8.71 -12.74 14.27
CA GLU A 310 8.85 -13.50 15.51
C GLU A 310 10.32 -13.75 15.85
N LYS A 311 11.11 -14.21 14.86
CA LYS A 311 12.57 -14.35 15.04
C LYS A 311 13.21 -13.01 15.39
N GLN A 312 12.90 -11.94 14.67
CA GLN A 312 13.47 -10.62 14.95
C GLN A 312 13.15 -10.16 16.37
N LEU A 313 11.91 -10.35 16.85
CA LEU A 313 11.51 -9.99 18.21
C LEU A 313 12.27 -10.81 19.28
N SER A 314 12.53 -12.09 19.00
CA SER A 314 13.34 -12.97 19.86
C SER A 314 14.83 -12.58 19.87
N ASP A 315 15.40 -12.27 18.70
CA ASP A 315 16.78 -11.79 18.57
C ASP A 315 16.94 -10.42 19.30
N ASP A 316 16.00 -9.48 19.11
CA ASP A 316 15.96 -8.17 19.78
C ASP A 316 15.84 -8.30 21.32
N LEU A 317 15.04 -9.26 21.82
CA LEU A 317 14.95 -9.59 23.25
C LEU A 317 16.27 -10.11 23.80
N GLN A 318 16.90 -11.06 23.10
CA GLN A 318 18.15 -11.66 23.55
C GLN A 318 19.27 -10.61 23.58
N ASP A 319 19.35 -9.72 22.60
CA ASP A 319 20.31 -8.61 22.60
C ASP A 319 20.04 -7.59 23.71
N ALA A 320 18.76 -7.32 24.04
CA ALA A 320 18.40 -6.49 25.17
C ALA A 320 18.81 -7.11 26.53
N ILE A 321 18.64 -8.43 26.69
CA ILE A 321 19.09 -9.19 27.88
C ILE A 321 20.62 -9.17 27.96
N ASN A 322 21.33 -9.52 26.88
CA ASN A 322 22.80 -9.48 26.81
C ASN A 322 23.34 -8.09 27.18
N GLY A 323 22.72 -7.04 26.64
CA GLY A 323 23.05 -5.64 26.94
C GLY A 323 22.70 -5.19 28.36
N LEU A 324 21.68 -5.79 29.00
CA LEU A 324 21.38 -5.61 30.42
C LEU A 324 22.45 -6.26 31.30
N GLU A 325 22.73 -7.55 31.07
CA GLU A 325 23.68 -8.34 31.85
C GLU A 325 25.09 -7.74 31.78
N ALA A 326 25.54 -7.33 30.59
CA ALA A 326 26.83 -6.66 30.43
C ALA A 326 26.90 -5.29 31.13
N ARG A 327 25.78 -4.55 31.24
CA ARG A 327 25.72 -3.30 32.03
C ARG A 327 25.72 -3.56 33.53
N ALA A 328 24.95 -4.54 33.98
CA ALA A 328 24.89 -4.94 35.38
C ALA A 328 26.26 -5.42 35.89
N GLN A 329 26.95 -6.25 35.10
CA GLN A 329 28.30 -6.72 35.43
C GLN A 329 29.31 -5.57 35.55
N ARG A 330 29.32 -4.62 34.61
CA ARG A 330 30.18 -3.42 34.69
C ARG A 330 29.89 -2.55 35.90
N ALA A 331 28.61 -2.38 36.26
CA ALA A 331 28.21 -1.62 37.44
C ALA A 331 28.68 -2.33 38.72
N LEU A 332 28.50 -3.65 38.80
CA LEU A 332 28.96 -4.49 39.91
C LEU A 332 30.47 -4.44 40.06
N ASP A 333 31.23 -4.58 38.98
CA ASP A 333 32.70 -4.53 39.01
C ASP A 333 33.22 -3.15 39.43
N LEU A 334 32.57 -2.07 39.01
CA LEU A 334 32.91 -0.72 39.45
C LEU A 334 32.60 -0.49 40.95
N ALA A 335 31.43 -0.93 41.41
CA ALA A 335 31.00 -0.76 42.80
C ALA A 335 31.79 -1.65 43.79
N THR A 336 32.24 -2.82 43.35
CA THR A 336 33.04 -3.75 44.17
C THR A 336 34.56 -3.55 44.03
N LYS A 337 35.02 -2.66 43.13
CA LYS A 337 36.44 -2.48 42.80
C LYS A 337 37.31 -2.21 44.03
N ASP A 338 36.95 -1.22 44.82
CA ASP A 338 37.75 -0.77 45.98
C ASP A 338 37.79 -1.84 47.07
N TYR A 339 36.69 -2.58 47.25
CA TYR A 339 36.61 -3.70 48.19
C TYR A 339 37.43 -4.90 47.73
N LYS A 340 37.35 -5.29 46.44
CA LYS A 340 38.21 -6.32 45.83
C LYS A 340 39.69 -5.97 46.01
N HIS A 341 40.07 -4.70 45.83
CA HIS A 341 41.44 -4.23 46.04
C HIS A 341 41.86 -4.29 47.53
N ARG A 342 40.99 -3.86 48.46
CA ARG A 342 41.24 -3.95 49.91
C ARG A 342 41.36 -5.40 50.38
N LEU A 343 40.51 -6.29 49.89
CA LEU A 343 40.56 -7.73 50.18
C LEU A 343 41.85 -8.36 49.65
N ALA A 344 42.22 -8.10 48.39
CA ALA A 344 43.46 -8.60 47.81
C ALA A 344 44.69 -8.08 48.58
N TYR A 345 44.70 -6.83 49.03
CA TYR A 345 45.76 -6.30 49.91
C TYR A 345 45.79 -7.07 51.24
N LEU A 346 44.66 -7.11 51.98
CA LEU A 346 44.59 -7.78 53.29
C LEU A 346 44.90 -9.28 53.24
N GLN A 347 44.56 -9.98 52.16
CA GLN A 347 44.83 -11.40 51.99
C GLN A 347 46.31 -11.70 51.66
N ASN A 348 47.03 -10.78 51.03
CA ASN A 348 48.45 -10.94 50.68
C ASN A 348 49.43 -10.21 51.64
N LEU A 349 48.94 -9.69 52.77
CA LEU A 349 49.78 -9.20 53.87
C LEU A 349 50.47 -10.37 54.60
N ASP A 350 51.69 -10.68 54.19
CA ASP A 350 52.65 -11.39 55.03
C ASP A 350 53.50 -10.40 55.85
N GLU A 351 54.07 -10.82 56.98
CA GLU A 351 54.96 -10.01 57.84
C GLU A 351 56.11 -9.37 57.03
N ASP A 352 56.70 -10.14 56.10
CA ASP A 352 57.75 -9.69 55.19
C ASP A 352 57.29 -8.56 54.25
N PHE A 353 55.99 -8.51 53.92
CA PHE A 353 55.42 -7.48 53.04
C PHE A 353 55.26 -6.14 53.78
N LEU A 354 54.88 -6.16 55.07
CA LEU A 354 54.84 -4.95 55.91
C LEU A 354 56.25 -4.35 56.09
N SER A 355 57.25 -5.19 56.37
CA SER A 355 58.66 -4.82 56.41
C SER A 355 59.12 -4.15 55.10
N MET A 356 58.79 -4.76 53.95
CA MET A 356 59.15 -4.24 52.64
C MET A 356 58.39 -2.94 52.29
N GLU A 357 57.09 -2.83 52.55
CA GLU A 357 56.30 -1.64 52.24
C GLU A 357 56.64 -0.46 53.17
N GLU A 358 56.94 -0.69 54.45
CA GLU A 358 57.47 0.33 55.37
C GLU A 358 58.83 0.85 54.88
N THR A 359 59.73 -0.04 54.43
CA THR A 359 61.01 0.35 53.82
C THR A 359 60.82 1.17 52.53
N ILE A 360 59.86 0.82 51.68
CA ILE A 360 59.52 1.55 50.44
C ILE A 360 58.89 2.92 50.74
N MET A 361 58.04 3.01 51.76
CA MET A 361 57.37 4.23 52.22
C MET A 361 58.33 5.23 52.89
N ILE A 362 59.42 4.75 53.49
CA ILE A 362 60.51 5.54 54.06
C ILE A 362 61.47 6.03 52.97
N ALA A 363 61.77 5.21 51.95
CA ALA A 363 62.71 5.51 50.87
C ALA A 363 62.14 6.36 49.69
N GLU A 364 61.09 7.15 49.93
CA GLU A 364 60.39 8.01 48.94
C GLU A 364 59.92 7.31 47.64
N GLY A 365 59.74 5.98 47.64
CA GLY A 365 58.97 5.21 46.65
C GLY A 365 59.45 5.17 45.18
N LYS A 366 60.43 5.99 44.76
CA LYS A 366 60.83 6.09 43.33
C LYS A 366 61.68 4.93 42.84
N VAL A 367 62.53 4.35 43.68
CA VAL A 367 63.55 3.38 43.24
C VAL A 367 62.99 1.95 43.20
N CYS A 368 62.20 1.55 44.20
CA CYS A 368 61.73 0.16 44.32
C CYS A 368 60.67 -0.23 43.29
N TRP A 369 59.74 0.68 42.93
CA TRP A 369 58.71 0.41 41.92
C TRP A 369 59.31 0.08 40.54
N ALA A 370 60.46 0.67 40.19
CA ALA A 370 61.17 0.34 38.96
C ALA A 370 61.68 -1.11 38.94
N ASP A 371 62.16 -1.63 40.09
CA ASP A 371 62.65 -3.00 40.20
C ASP A 371 61.54 -4.05 40.40
N LEU A 372 60.40 -3.69 41.02
CA LEU A 372 59.20 -4.54 40.98
C LEU A 372 58.70 -4.72 39.54
N ASN A 373 58.64 -3.64 38.77
CA ASN A 373 58.26 -3.68 37.36
C ASN A 373 59.28 -4.49 36.52
N ARG A 374 60.57 -4.43 36.89
CA ARG A 374 61.66 -5.24 36.29
C ARG A 374 61.54 -6.74 36.58
N ARG A 375 60.84 -7.15 37.66
CA ARG A 375 60.55 -8.55 38.03
C ARG A 375 59.29 -9.13 37.37
N MET A 376 58.74 -8.46 36.34
CA MET A 376 57.59 -8.91 35.54
C MET A 376 56.29 -9.14 36.33
N ILE A 377 55.84 -8.12 37.07
CA ILE A 377 54.42 -7.94 37.40
C ILE A 377 53.91 -6.70 36.64
N SER A 378 53.84 -6.81 35.32
CA SER A 378 53.48 -5.71 34.40
C SER A 378 51.99 -5.33 34.40
N SER A 379 51.18 -5.96 35.27
CA SER A 379 49.72 -5.94 35.23
C SER A 379 49.06 -5.00 36.25
N ILE A 380 49.81 -4.42 37.18
CA ILE A 380 49.28 -3.59 38.28
C ILE A 380 49.57 -2.10 37.98
N PRO A 381 48.55 -1.25 37.76
CA PRO A 381 48.74 0.19 37.65
C PRO A 381 49.29 0.75 38.97
N ASN A 382 50.26 1.66 38.92
CA ASN A 382 50.76 2.37 40.10
C ASN A 382 49.57 3.09 40.80
N PRO A 383 49.13 2.64 42.00
CA PRO A 383 47.82 2.99 42.55
C PRO A 383 47.85 4.26 43.43
N TYR A 384 48.90 5.08 43.27
CA TYR A 384 49.30 6.03 44.30
C TYR A 384 49.39 7.47 43.78
N SER A 385 48.24 8.16 43.74
CA SER A 385 48.25 9.62 43.88
C SER A 385 48.68 10.01 45.31
N GLY A 386 49.23 11.21 45.50
CA GLY A 386 49.67 11.66 46.82
C GLY A 386 48.57 11.66 47.90
N LYS A 387 47.28 11.72 47.50
CA LYS A 387 46.13 11.58 48.41
C LYS A 387 45.90 10.12 48.85
N GLU A 388 46.10 9.16 47.96
CA GLU A 388 45.95 7.73 48.27
C GLU A 388 47.09 7.25 49.17
N ILE A 389 48.34 7.70 48.93
CA ILE A 389 49.48 7.45 49.83
C ILE A 389 49.19 8.01 51.23
N ALA A 390 48.70 9.26 51.33
CA ALA A 390 48.40 9.89 52.61
C ALA A 390 47.24 9.17 53.35
N LYS A 391 46.25 8.67 52.61
CA LYS A 391 45.16 7.85 53.17
C LYS A 391 45.69 6.51 53.69
N ALA A 392 46.48 5.79 52.88
CA ALA A 392 47.09 4.51 53.26
C ALA A 392 48.02 4.65 54.48
N LYS A 393 48.89 5.68 54.52
CA LYS A 393 49.74 5.97 55.70
C LYS A 393 48.89 6.19 56.97
N LYS A 394 47.73 6.84 56.87
CA LYS A 394 46.82 7.04 57.99
C LYS A 394 46.07 5.77 58.39
N GLU A 395 45.72 4.91 57.43
CA GLU A 395 45.09 3.60 57.66
C GLU A 395 46.08 2.63 58.35
N ILE A 396 47.35 2.60 57.93
CA ILE A 396 48.43 1.83 58.59
C ILE A 396 48.70 2.35 60.01
N GLN A 397 48.72 3.68 60.21
CA GLN A 397 48.89 4.28 61.54
C GLN A 397 47.76 3.85 62.49
N LEU A 398 46.50 3.88 62.04
CA LEU A 398 45.34 3.42 62.81
C LEU A 398 45.33 1.90 63.05
N GLN A 399 45.93 1.09 62.17
CA GLN A 399 46.17 -0.34 62.43
C GLN A 399 47.23 -0.53 63.52
N LYS A 400 48.36 0.19 63.47
CA LYS A 400 49.40 0.16 64.51
C LYS A 400 48.89 0.65 65.88
N GLU A 401 47.90 1.54 65.89
CA GLU A 401 47.22 2.04 67.10
C GLU A 401 46.09 1.09 67.60
N GLY A 402 45.88 -0.07 66.96
CA GLY A 402 44.88 -1.07 67.35
C GLY A 402 43.42 -0.68 67.13
N THR A 403 43.15 0.49 66.52
CA THR A 403 41.80 1.07 66.39
C THR A 403 40.99 0.52 65.21
N LEU A 404 41.58 -0.30 64.35
CA LEU A 404 40.95 -0.83 63.13
C LEU A 404 40.47 -2.30 63.23
N GLY A 405 40.56 -2.93 64.40
CA GLY A 405 40.23 -4.36 64.57
C GLY A 405 41.29 -5.30 63.98
N THR A 406 41.09 -6.60 64.12
CA THR A 406 42.02 -7.62 63.60
C THR A 406 42.00 -7.66 62.06
N ARG A 407 43.03 -8.27 61.46
CA ARG A 407 43.09 -8.53 60.01
C ARG A 407 41.88 -9.33 59.53
N GLU A 408 41.43 -10.28 60.34
CA GLU A 408 40.32 -11.19 60.06
C GLU A 408 38.98 -10.45 60.09
N GLU A 409 38.75 -9.62 61.11
CA GLU A 409 37.57 -8.74 61.22
C GLU A 409 37.46 -7.76 60.04
N GLN A 410 38.60 -7.21 59.58
CA GLN A 410 38.64 -6.34 58.41
C GLN A 410 38.32 -7.08 57.11
N ILE A 411 38.82 -8.31 56.94
CA ILE A 411 38.49 -9.16 55.78
C ILE A 411 36.99 -9.50 55.79
N GLU A 412 36.44 -9.96 56.92
CA GLU A 412 35.02 -10.28 57.07
C GLU A 412 34.11 -9.07 56.76
N LYS A 413 34.48 -7.88 57.25
CA LYS A 413 33.76 -6.65 56.94
C LYS A 413 33.72 -6.35 55.44
N TYR A 414 34.87 -6.41 54.75
CA TYR A 414 34.93 -6.06 53.32
C TYR A 414 34.33 -7.15 52.40
N THR A 415 34.37 -8.44 52.78
CA THR A 415 33.62 -9.48 52.05
C THR A 415 32.12 -9.27 52.19
N GLU A 416 31.64 -8.97 53.40
CA GLU A 416 30.23 -8.74 53.68
C GLU A 416 29.67 -7.47 53.01
N GLU A 417 30.43 -6.36 53.01
CA GLU A 417 30.08 -5.15 52.26
C GLU A 417 30.07 -5.41 50.74
N SER A 418 31.03 -6.18 50.21
CA SER A 418 31.04 -6.60 48.80
C SER A 418 29.82 -7.47 48.43
N ARG A 419 29.44 -8.40 49.32
CA ARG A 419 28.31 -9.32 49.13
C ARG A 419 26.98 -8.56 49.09
N LYS A 420 26.76 -7.62 50.01
CA LYS A 420 25.58 -6.75 50.03
C LYS A 420 25.43 -5.95 48.74
N ILE A 421 26.50 -5.30 48.29
CA ILE A 421 26.51 -4.56 47.00
C ILE A 421 26.19 -5.49 45.82
N ALA A 422 26.72 -6.72 45.82
CA ALA A 422 26.41 -7.70 44.79
C ALA A 422 24.93 -8.14 44.80
N GLU A 423 24.35 -8.37 45.97
CA GLU A 423 22.92 -8.68 46.12
C GLU A 423 22.03 -7.53 45.64
N GLU A 424 22.33 -6.28 46.01
CA GLU A 424 21.60 -5.10 45.54
C GLU A 424 21.69 -4.93 44.01
N CYS A 425 22.88 -5.08 43.43
CA CYS A 425 23.08 -5.02 41.98
C CYS A 425 22.31 -6.12 41.24
N ASN A 426 22.33 -7.36 41.75
CA ASN A 426 21.60 -8.48 41.16
C ASN A 426 20.08 -8.26 41.26
N GLN A 427 19.56 -7.82 42.41
CA GLN A 427 18.13 -7.50 42.56
C GLN A 427 17.70 -6.37 41.60
N ALA A 428 18.53 -5.35 41.39
CA ALA A 428 18.24 -4.28 40.44
C ALA A 428 18.24 -4.78 38.98
N ARG A 429 19.20 -5.64 38.61
CA ARG A 429 19.23 -6.33 37.30
C ARG A 429 17.97 -7.16 37.11
N ASP A 430 17.60 -7.99 38.07
CA ASP A 430 16.51 -8.97 37.94
C ASP A 430 15.14 -8.29 37.88
N LYS A 431 14.94 -7.20 38.63
CA LYS A 431 13.77 -6.30 38.46
C LYS A 431 13.70 -5.72 37.05
N THR A 432 14.83 -5.27 36.50
CA THR A 432 14.88 -4.69 35.14
C THR A 432 14.64 -5.76 34.06
N ARG A 433 15.14 -6.98 34.25
CA ARG A 433 14.88 -8.13 33.40
C ARG A 433 13.38 -8.49 33.39
N SER A 434 12.75 -8.55 34.55
CA SER A 434 11.31 -8.82 34.67
C SER A 434 10.45 -7.77 33.94
N ILE A 435 10.84 -6.50 33.97
CA ILE A 435 10.18 -5.43 33.20
C ILE A 435 10.36 -5.65 31.69
N LEU A 436 11.57 -5.99 31.24
CA LEU A 436 11.84 -6.32 29.83
C LEU A 436 10.99 -7.51 29.37
N ASP A 437 11.01 -8.63 30.10
CA ASP A 437 10.22 -9.83 29.77
C ASP A 437 8.71 -9.51 29.68
N THR A 438 8.21 -8.60 30.52
CA THR A 438 6.81 -8.14 30.48
C THR A 438 6.51 -7.34 29.21
N ILE A 439 7.37 -6.38 28.86
CA ILE A 439 7.23 -5.56 27.66
C ILE A 439 7.27 -6.42 26.38
N TYR A 440 8.19 -7.40 26.30
CA TYR A 440 8.28 -8.26 25.13
C TYR A 440 7.09 -9.21 25.00
N ARG A 441 6.51 -9.71 26.11
CA ARG A 441 5.24 -10.46 26.09
C ARG A 441 4.06 -9.63 25.56
N GLU A 442 4.00 -8.33 25.85
CA GLU A 442 2.99 -7.44 25.26
C GLU A 442 3.18 -7.30 23.74
N TYR A 443 4.43 -7.19 23.27
CA TYR A 443 4.75 -7.17 21.84
C TYR A 443 4.44 -8.50 21.13
N GLU A 444 4.80 -9.64 21.73
CA GLU A 444 4.44 -10.99 21.24
C GLU A 444 2.92 -11.12 21.08
N TRP A 445 2.16 -10.77 22.13
CA TRP A 445 0.70 -10.84 22.10
C TRP A 445 0.09 -9.90 21.05
N GLY A 446 0.63 -8.68 20.90
CA GLY A 446 0.25 -7.75 19.84
C GLY A 446 0.53 -8.31 18.44
N LEU A 447 1.69 -8.95 18.25
CA LEU A 447 2.07 -9.58 16.99
C LEU A 447 1.15 -10.78 16.67
N SER A 448 0.90 -11.68 17.61
CA SER A 448 0.00 -12.82 17.43
C SER A 448 -1.43 -12.39 17.05
N ARG A 449 -1.92 -11.26 17.60
CA ARG A 449 -3.22 -10.69 17.20
C ARG A 449 -3.24 -10.20 15.76
N ILE A 450 -2.16 -9.55 15.30
CA ILE A 450 -2.04 -9.11 13.91
C ILE A 450 -1.96 -10.33 12.98
N GLN A 451 -1.17 -11.34 13.33
CA GLN A 451 -1.06 -12.59 12.57
C GLN A 451 -2.41 -13.31 12.47
N ALA A 452 -3.17 -13.41 13.56
CA ALA A 452 -4.51 -14.00 13.55
C ALA A 452 -5.50 -13.23 12.67
N ALA A 453 -5.48 -11.89 12.71
CA ALA A 453 -6.32 -11.06 11.86
C ALA A 453 -5.94 -11.16 10.37
N GLU A 454 -4.64 -11.19 10.06
CA GLU A 454 -4.15 -11.40 8.69
C GLU A 454 -4.45 -12.82 8.17
N ALA A 455 -4.46 -13.84 9.04
CA ALA A 455 -4.91 -15.20 8.68
C ALA A 455 -6.37 -15.19 8.24
N GLN A 456 -7.26 -14.64 9.09
CA GLN A 456 -8.70 -14.53 8.82
C GLN A 456 -8.99 -13.71 7.56
N TRP A 457 -8.28 -12.59 7.37
CA TRP A 457 -8.39 -11.79 6.16
C TRP A 457 -7.97 -12.57 4.91
N MET A 458 -6.87 -13.33 4.99
CA MET A 458 -6.40 -14.14 3.87
C MET A 458 -7.41 -15.25 3.53
N ASP A 459 -7.95 -15.94 4.53
CA ASP A 459 -8.97 -16.98 4.33
C ASP A 459 -10.26 -16.40 3.71
N ALA A 460 -10.70 -15.21 4.16
CA ALA A 460 -11.84 -14.50 3.56
C ALA A 460 -11.58 -14.09 2.10
N VAL A 461 -10.38 -13.60 1.78
CA VAL A 461 -9.99 -13.27 0.39
C VAL A 461 -9.91 -14.50 -0.50
N MET A 462 -9.46 -15.66 0.02
CA MET A 462 -9.48 -16.92 -0.72
C MET A 462 -10.92 -17.36 -1.02
N ALA A 463 -11.80 -17.33 -0.03
CA ALA A 463 -13.21 -17.69 -0.16
C ALA A 463 -13.94 -16.79 -1.17
N GLU A 464 -13.73 -15.46 -1.12
CA GLU A 464 -14.34 -14.51 -2.05
C GLU A 464 -13.90 -14.78 -3.50
N ARG A 465 -12.60 -15.03 -3.74
CA ARG A 465 -12.11 -15.36 -5.09
C ARG A 465 -12.66 -16.69 -5.61
N GLN A 466 -12.81 -17.69 -4.74
CA GLN A 466 -13.44 -18.97 -5.10
C GLN A 466 -14.94 -18.77 -5.42
N SER A 467 -15.64 -17.93 -4.65
CA SER A 467 -17.04 -17.53 -4.90
C SER A 467 -17.19 -16.83 -6.26
N MET A 468 -16.37 -15.81 -6.54
CA MET A 468 -16.36 -15.11 -7.84
C MET A 468 -16.11 -16.07 -9.00
N LEU A 469 -15.14 -17.00 -8.86
CA LEU A 469 -14.83 -17.97 -9.91
C LEU A 469 -15.97 -18.99 -10.12
N GLN A 470 -16.68 -19.37 -9.05
CA GLN A 470 -17.88 -20.21 -9.14
C GLN A 470 -19.05 -19.47 -9.80
N GLN A 471 -19.23 -18.19 -9.51
CA GLN A 471 -20.25 -17.36 -10.15
C GLN A 471 -19.98 -17.23 -11.65
N MET A 472 -18.73 -16.96 -12.05
CA MET A 472 -18.32 -16.93 -13.47
C MET A 472 -18.56 -18.28 -14.18
N GLU A 473 -18.33 -19.42 -13.51
CA GLU A 473 -18.65 -20.75 -14.05
C GLU A 473 -20.17 -20.91 -14.27
N ASN A 474 -20.97 -20.54 -13.28
CA ASN A 474 -22.43 -20.62 -13.35
C ASN A 474 -23.00 -19.71 -14.47
N ASP A 475 -22.46 -18.51 -14.63
CA ASP A 475 -22.86 -17.55 -15.66
C ASP A 475 -22.50 -18.05 -17.08
N ASP A 476 -21.30 -18.60 -17.27
CA ASP A 476 -20.88 -19.24 -18.53
C ASP A 476 -21.77 -20.45 -18.88
N ILE A 477 -22.12 -21.28 -17.89
CA ILE A 477 -23.04 -22.43 -18.08
C ILE A 477 -24.45 -21.93 -18.44
N ALA A 478 -24.98 -20.93 -17.73
CA ALA A 478 -26.29 -20.37 -18.01
C ALA A 478 -26.37 -19.73 -19.40
N TYR A 479 -25.31 -19.06 -19.83
CA TYR A 479 -25.19 -18.52 -21.19
C TYR A 479 -25.13 -19.64 -22.26
N ALA A 480 -24.33 -20.68 -22.02
CA ALA A 480 -24.23 -21.82 -22.94
C ALA A 480 -25.57 -22.55 -23.12
N SER A 481 -26.34 -22.73 -22.03
CA SER A 481 -27.69 -23.31 -22.07
C SER A 481 -28.69 -22.42 -22.82
N LYS A 482 -28.67 -21.10 -22.60
CA LYS A 482 -29.54 -20.14 -23.30
C LYS A 482 -29.25 -20.01 -24.80
N THR A 483 -28.02 -20.26 -25.24
CA THR A 483 -27.61 -20.13 -26.66
C THR A 483 -27.96 -21.39 -27.48
N LEU A 484 -28.69 -22.35 -26.90
CA LEU A 484 -29.06 -23.63 -27.50
C LEU A 484 -30.56 -23.93 -27.42
N GLN A 485 -31.31 -23.06 -26.73
CA GLN A 485 -32.77 -22.95 -26.80
C GLN A 485 -33.14 -22.03 -27.97
#